data_AF-A0A661AVX9-F1
#
_entry.id   AF-A0A661AVX9-F1
#
_cell.length_a   1.000
_cell.length_b   1.000
_cell.length_c   1.000
_cell.angle_alpha   90.00
_cell.angle_beta   90.00
_cell.angle_gamma   90.00
#
_symmetry.space_group_name_H-M   'P 1'
#
loop_
_entity.id
_entity.type
_entity.pdbx_description
1 polymer ?
#
loop_
_entity_poly.entity_id
_entity_poly.type
_entity_poly.pdbx_seq_one_letter_code
_entity_poly.pdbx_strand_id
1 'polypeptide(L)'
;MNRKILTISLAIFISVFGILVISGCGGKTYRGKYITVAVPYDPIDEFQHEGWTILAFQKPGKRTEEGEIYRFWLFRNGKKQRELWLTAKIVNKRMFFLQEQVGDNIISRASFIAPPSYEAVKERLKAFLTSETIK
;
A
#
# COMPACT_ATOMS: atom_id res chain seq x y z
N MET A 1 49.05 -20.82 -9.68
CA MET A 1 47.63 -20.45 -9.87
C MET A 1 47.58 -19.06 -10.49
N ASN A 2 47.18 -18.96 -11.76
CA ASN A 2 47.40 -17.76 -12.59
C ASN A 2 46.48 -16.61 -12.20
N ARG A 3 47.07 -15.47 -11.79
CA ARG A 3 46.36 -14.21 -11.42
C ARG A 3 45.33 -13.72 -12.45
N LYS A 4 45.49 -14.11 -13.72
CA LYS A 4 44.59 -13.76 -14.84
C LYS A 4 43.24 -14.50 -14.81
N ILE A 5 43.17 -15.70 -14.22
CA ILE A 5 41.92 -16.47 -14.14
C ILE A 5 41.03 -15.96 -13.00
N LEU A 6 41.63 -15.51 -11.89
CA LEU A 6 40.91 -14.99 -10.72
C LEU A 6 40.16 -13.68 -11.03
N THR A 7 40.71 -12.84 -11.91
CA THR A 7 40.15 -11.53 -12.28
C THR A 7 38.97 -11.63 -13.24
N ILE A 8 38.99 -12.61 -14.15
CA ILE A 8 37.90 -12.86 -15.10
C ILE A 8 36.66 -13.40 -14.36
N SER A 9 36.86 -14.31 -13.40
CA SER A 9 35.76 -14.85 -12.60
C SER A 9 35.09 -13.79 -11.71
N LEU A 10 35.85 -12.82 -11.19
CA LEU A 10 35.32 -11.74 -10.37
C LEU A 10 34.49 -10.74 -11.20
N ALA A 11 34.93 -10.44 -12.43
CA ALA A 11 34.22 -9.53 -13.34
C ALA A 11 32.87 -10.10 -13.81
N ILE A 12 32.79 -11.42 -14.04
CA ILE A 12 31.54 -12.11 -14.40
C ILE A 12 30.56 -12.15 -13.21
N PHE A 13 31.07 -12.31 -11.98
CA PHE A 13 30.22 -12.30 -10.79
C PHE A 13 29.60 -10.92 -10.53
N ILE A 14 30.36 -9.84 -10.74
CA ILE A 14 29.88 -8.46 -10.59
C ILE A 14 28.87 -8.09 -11.69
N SER A 15 29.06 -8.55 -12.92
CA SER A 15 28.12 -8.25 -14.02
C SER A 15 26.77 -8.98 -13.87
N VAL A 16 26.76 -10.21 -13.34
CA VAL A 16 25.51 -10.94 -13.04
C VAL A 16 24.79 -10.33 -11.83
N PHE A 17 25.52 -9.85 -10.81
CA PHE A 17 24.90 -9.17 -9.66
C PHE A 17 24.35 -7.78 -10.00
N GLY A 18 24.98 -7.06 -10.95
CA GLY A 18 24.52 -5.75 -11.40
C GLY A 18 23.19 -5.76 -12.16
N ILE A 19 22.86 -6.85 -12.85
CA ILE A 19 21.62 -6.96 -13.64
C ILE A 19 20.39 -7.24 -12.74
N LEU A 20 20.58 -7.90 -11.60
CA LEU A 20 19.51 -8.23 -10.65
C LEU A 20 19.06 -7.04 -9.79
N VAL A 21 19.88 -5.99 -9.65
CA VAL A 21 19.52 -4.81 -8.83
C VAL A 21 18.64 -3.82 -9.59
N ILE A 22 18.68 -3.80 -10.94
CA ILE A 22 17.97 -2.81 -11.77
C ILE A 22 16.55 -3.29 -12.15
N SER A 23 16.27 -4.59 -12.04
CA SER A 23 14.98 -5.19 -12.44
C SER A 23 13.90 -5.16 -11.35
N GLY A 24 14.16 -4.53 -10.20
CA GLY A 24 13.23 -4.47 -9.05
C GLY A 24 12.37 -3.20 -8.92
N CYS A 25 12.44 -2.23 -9.84
CA CYS A 25 11.64 -1.00 -9.80
C CYS A 25 10.47 -1.03 -10.80
N GLY A 26 9.67 -2.09 -10.77
CA GLY A 26 8.50 -2.29 -11.66
C GLY A 26 7.23 -1.59 -11.18
N GLY A 27 7.29 -0.33 -10.74
CA GLY A 27 6.11 0.45 -10.37
C GLY A 27 5.64 1.35 -11.52
N LYS A 28 4.34 1.41 -11.81
CA LYS A 28 3.78 2.41 -12.73
C LYS A 28 3.83 3.77 -12.04
N THR A 29 4.30 4.81 -12.72
CA THR A 29 4.21 6.17 -12.15
C THR A 29 2.79 6.70 -12.33
N TYR A 30 2.07 6.88 -11.22
CA TYR A 30 0.79 7.58 -11.19
C TYR A 30 1.04 9.09 -11.12
N ARG A 31 0.36 9.84 -11.97
CA ARG A 31 0.38 11.32 -12.01
C ARG A 31 -1.01 11.83 -11.68
N GLY A 32 -1.26 12.01 -10.39
CA GLY A 32 -2.52 12.48 -9.84
C GLY A 32 -2.65 14.00 -9.83
N LYS A 33 -3.79 14.46 -9.31
CA LYS A 33 -4.07 15.89 -9.12
C LYS A 33 -3.24 16.51 -8.02
N TYR A 34 -3.02 15.79 -6.92
CA TYR A 34 -2.33 16.27 -5.72
C TYR A 34 -1.00 15.56 -5.48
N ILE A 35 -0.77 14.37 -6.08
CA ILE A 35 0.49 13.64 -5.92
C ILE A 35 0.93 12.90 -7.18
N THR A 36 2.25 12.87 -7.41
CA THR A 36 2.89 11.98 -8.39
C THR A 36 3.76 10.97 -7.65
N VAL A 37 3.49 9.67 -7.84
CA VAL A 37 4.18 8.60 -7.10
C VAL A 37 4.16 7.28 -7.89
N ALA A 38 5.17 6.44 -7.68
CA ALA A 38 5.16 5.07 -8.19
C ALA A 38 4.14 4.22 -7.41
N VAL A 39 3.21 3.60 -8.12
CA VAL A 39 2.13 2.78 -7.57
C VAL A 39 2.20 1.34 -8.11
N PRO A 40 1.69 0.35 -7.36
CA PRO A 40 1.67 -1.04 -7.81
C PRO A 40 0.65 -1.28 -8.94
N TYR A 41 -0.44 -0.50 -8.97
CA TYR A 41 -1.50 -0.51 -9.99
C TYR A 41 -2.29 0.80 -9.89
N ASP A 42 -3.14 1.08 -10.88
CA ASP A 42 -3.87 2.36 -10.93
C ASP A 42 -4.81 2.53 -9.71
N PRO A 43 -4.76 3.68 -9.02
CA PRO A 43 -5.70 3.96 -7.95
C PRO A 43 -7.11 4.16 -8.52
N ILE A 44 -8.11 3.76 -7.76
CA ILE A 44 -9.52 3.98 -8.09
C ILE A 44 -10.01 5.38 -7.71
N ASP A 45 -9.30 6.05 -6.81
CA ASP A 45 -9.62 7.40 -6.36
C ASP A 45 -8.40 8.11 -5.74
N GLU A 46 -8.43 9.44 -5.79
CA GLU A 46 -7.48 10.34 -5.16
C GLU A 46 -8.24 11.51 -4.51
N PHE A 47 -8.05 11.71 -3.21
CA PHE A 47 -8.71 12.79 -2.47
C PHE A 47 -7.84 13.36 -1.36
N GLN A 48 -8.21 14.55 -0.88
CA GLN A 48 -7.56 15.20 0.26
C GLN A 48 -8.49 15.29 1.46
N HIS A 49 -7.92 15.21 2.66
CA HIS A 49 -8.62 15.39 3.92
C HIS A 49 -7.64 15.77 5.03
N GLU A 50 -7.89 16.86 5.77
CA GLU A 50 -7.07 17.28 6.93
C GLU A 50 -5.54 17.32 6.65
N GLY A 51 -5.15 17.85 5.49
CA GLY A 51 -3.75 17.93 5.07
C GLY A 51 -3.11 16.62 4.60
N TRP A 52 -3.90 15.54 4.52
CA TRP A 52 -3.51 14.29 3.89
C TRP A 52 -3.92 14.28 2.42
N THR A 53 -3.05 13.76 1.56
CA THR A 53 -3.41 13.26 0.24
C THR A 53 -3.55 11.75 0.32
N ILE A 54 -4.69 11.20 -0.09
CA ILE A 54 -4.98 9.77 0.00
C ILE A 54 -5.16 9.19 -1.41
N LEU A 55 -4.44 8.12 -1.70
CA LEU A 55 -4.70 7.26 -2.86
C LEU A 55 -5.43 6.01 -2.41
N ALA A 56 -6.56 5.71 -3.05
CA ALA A 56 -7.32 4.49 -2.81
C ALA A 56 -7.10 3.49 -3.95
N PHE A 57 -6.86 2.24 -3.57
CA PHE A 57 -6.57 1.12 -4.44
C PHE A 57 -7.61 0.03 -4.19
N GLN A 58 -8.11 -0.57 -5.25
CA GLN A 58 -8.89 -1.81 -5.16
C GLN A 58 -8.00 -2.98 -5.53
N LYS A 59 -7.95 -4.02 -4.68
CA LYS A 59 -7.13 -5.19 -4.97
C LYS A 59 -7.54 -5.80 -6.31
N PRO A 60 -6.62 -5.94 -7.28
CA PRO A 60 -6.94 -6.53 -8.58
C PRO A 60 -7.21 -8.04 -8.44
N GLY A 61 -8.10 -8.56 -9.28
CA GLY A 61 -8.45 -9.98 -9.33
C GLY A 61 -9.82 -10.32 -8.72
N LYS A 62 -10.10 -11.62 -8.59
CA LYS A 62 -11.36 -12.10 -8.01
C LYS A 62 -11.40 -11.84 -6.51
N ARG A 63 -12.51 -11.29 -6.02
CA ARG A 63 -12.75 -11.10 -4.59
C ARG A 63 -12.89 -12.47 -3.92
N THR A 64 -11.92 -12.81 -3.10
CA THR A 64 -11.94 -13.97 -2.22
C THR A 64 -12.89 -13.75 -1.04
N GLU A 65 -13.31 -14.82 -0.37
CA GLU A 65 -14.15 -14.72 0.84
C GLU A 65 -13.41 -13.97 1.96
N GLU A 66 -12.12 -14.25 2.11
CA GLU A 66 -11.21 -13.55 3.00
C GLU A 66 -10.11 -12.84 2.23
N GLY A 67 -9.61 -11.73 2.78
CA GLY A 67 -8.48 -10.99 2.23
C GLY A 67 -8.78 -9.52 1.98
N GLU A 68 -7.74 -8.83 1.53
CA GLU A 68 -7.76 -7.39 1.24
C GLU A 68 -8.71 -7.05 0.08
N ILE A 69 -9.50 -6.00 0.29
CA ILE A 69 -10.47 -5.46 -0.67
C ILE A 69 -9.99 -4.11 -1.17
N TYR A 70 -9.67 -3.21 -0.24
CA TYR A 70 -9.20 -1.87 -0.51
C TYR A 70 -7.90 -1.61 0.25
N ARG A 71 -7.05 -0.77 -0.33
CA ARG A 71 -5.83 -0.26 0.27
C ARG A 71 -5.77 1.23 0.09
N PHE A 72 -5.30 1.93 1.11
CA PHE A 72 -5.24 3.37 1.18
C PHE A 72 -3.81 3.78 1.52
N TRP A 73 -3.18 4.53 0.64
CA TRP A 73 -1.89 5.14 0.90
C TRP A 73 -2.10 6.59 1.28
N LEU A 74 -1.62 6.94 2.48
CA LEU A 74 -1.80 8.25 3.07
C LEU A 74 -0.48 9.00 3.03
N PHE A 75 -0.51 10.15 2.37
CA PHE A 75 0.64 11.01 2.13
C PHE A 75 0.51 12.32 2.87
N ARG A 76 1.62 12.77 3.45
CA ARG A 76 1.76 14.11 4.02
C ARG A 76 3.11 14.66 3.63
N ASN A 77 3.16 15.94 3.26
CA ASN A 77 4.37 16.59 2.75
C ASN A 77 5.03 15.82 1.57
N GLY A 78 4.20 15.25 0.68
CA GLY A 78 4.64 14.50 -0.50
C GLY A 78 5.21 13.10 -0.23
N LYS A 79 5.26 12.63 1.03
CA LYS A 79 5.79 11.30 1.39
C LYS A 79 4.69 10.40 1.92
N LYS A 80 4.72 9.11 1.55
CA LYS A 80 3.82 8.10 2.14
C LYS A 80 4.20 7.93 3.61
N GLN A 81 3.28 8.25 4.51
CA GLN A 81 3.53 8.09 5.95
C GLN A 81 2.75 6.92 6.54
N ARG A 82 1.56 6.62 5.99
CA ARG A 82 0.67 5.60 6.54
C ARG A 82 0.06 4.77 5.43
N GLU A 83 -0.30 3.54 5.77
CA GLU A 83 -0.98 2.61 4.89
C GLU A 83 -2.08 1.92 5.68
N LEU A 84 -3.31 2.00 5.15
CA LEU A 84 -4.46 1.31 5.70
C LEU A 84 -5.02 0.36 4.67
N TRP A 85 -5.67 -0.71 5.11
CA TRP A 85 -6.35 -1.64 4.22
C TRP A 85 -7.64 -2.16 4.84
N LEU A 86 -8.66 -2.31 3.99
CA LEU A 86 -9.87 -3.03 4.33
C LEU A 86 -9.66 -4.50 4.00
N THR A 87 -9.81 -5.37 4.98
CA THR A 87 -9.74 -6.83 4.81
C THR A 87 -11.01 -7.52 5.27
N ALA A 88 -11.46 -8.52 4.53
CA ALA A 88 -12.47 -9.46 4.98
C ALA A 88 -11.83 -10.61 5.76
N LYS A 89 -12.40 -10.98 6.91
CA LYS A 89 -12.01 -12.15 7.70
C LYS A 89 -13.23 -12.89 8.21
N ILE A 90 -13.13 -14.20 8.38
CA ILE A 90 -14.18 -15.02 8.97
C ILE A 90 -13.88 -15.16 10.47
N VAL A 91 -14.67 -14.47 11.29
CA VAL A 91 -14.62 -14.55 12.75
C VAL A 91 -16.02 -14.88 13.23
N ASN A 92 -16.36 -16.17 13.25
CA ASN A 92 -17.73 -16.74 13.36
C ASN A 92 -18.66 -16.39 12.18
N LYS A 93 -18.60 -15.17 11.68
CA LYS A 93 -19.23 -14.69 10.45
C LYS A 93 -18.23 -13.83 9.67
N ARG A 94 -18.52 -13.58 8.39
CA ARG A 94 -17.70 -12.69 7.57
C ARG A 94 -17.79 -11.26 8.13
N MET A 95 -16.65 -10.71 8.50
CA MET A 95 -16.48 -9.37 9.07
C MET A 95 -15.43 -8.62 8.24
N PHE A 96 -15.54 -7.29 8.21
CA PHE A 96 -14.63 -6.44 7.44
C PHE A 96 -13.93 -5.49 8.39
N PHE A 97 -12.61 -5.41 8.29
CA PHE A 97 -11.78 -4.62 9.21
C PHE A 97 -10.96 -3.63 8.41
N LEU A 98 -11.09 -2.34 8.74
CA LEU A 98 -10.13 -1.33 8.31
C LEU A 98 -8.96 -1.38 9.29
N GLN A 99 -7.80 -1.76 8.79
CA GLN A 99 -6.61 -2.00 9.58
C GLN A 99 -5.48 -1.07 9.14
N GLU A 100 -4.58 -0.82 10.07
CA GLU A 100 -3.35 -0.07 9.85
C GLU A 100 -2.20 -0.82 10.52
N GLN A 101 -1.03 -0.85 9.87
CA GLN A 101 0.19 -1.29 10.52
C GLN A 101 0.92 -0.13 11.16
N VAL A 102 1.20 -0.27 12.45
CA VAL A 102 1.96 0.69 13.27
C VAL A 102 3.10 -0.06 13.94
N GLY A 103 4.31 0.08 13.40
CA GLY A 103 5.44 -0.77 13.75
C GLY A 103 5.16 -2.23 13.40
N ASP A 104 5.30 -3.11 14.39
CA ASP A 104 5.03 -4.55 14.25
C ASP A 104 3.56 -4.93 14.54
N ASN A 105 2.73 -3.96 14.94
CA ASN A 105 1.36 -4.20 15.34
C ASN A 105 0.37 -3.88 14.22
N ILE A 106 -0.64 -4.74 14.05
CA ILE A 106 -1.80 -4.48 13.20
C ILE A 106 -2.94 -4.00 14.08
N ILE A 107 -3.34 -2.74 13.91
CA ILE A 107 -4.40 -2.11 14.69
C ILE A 107 -5.65 -2.02 13.83
N SER A 108 -6.79 -2.47 14.34
CA SER A 108 -8.08 -2.23 13.70
C SER A 108 -8.60 -0.84 14.05
N ARG A 109 -8.83 -0.01 13.04
CA ARG A 109 -9.39 1.35 13.18
C ARG A 109 -10.92 1.38 13.06
N ALA A 110 -11.47 0.44 12.30
CA ALA A 110 -12.92 0.25 12.19
C ALA A 110 -13.26 -1.20 11.81
N SER A 111 -14.49 -1.61 12.10
CA SER A 111 -15.05 -2.88 11.67
C SER A 111 -16.46 -2.71 11.10
N PHE A 112 -16.84 -3.59 10.19
CA PHE A 112 -18.16 -3.63 9.56
C PHE A 112 -18.69 -5.06 9.55
N ILE A 113 -19.98 -5.20 9.85
CA ILE A 113 -20.65 -6.51 9.94
C ILE A 113 -21.14 -6.99 8.56
N ALA A 114 -21.43 -6.05 7.65
CA ALA A 114 -21.80 -6.31 6.28
C ALA A 114 -20.72 -5.75 5.33
N PRO A 115 -20.65 -6.24 4.07
CA PRO A 115 -19.70 -5.71 3.10
C PRO A 115 -19.92 -4.19 2.91
N PRO A 116 -18.97 -3.33 3.30
CA PRO A 116 -19.17 -1.89 3.19
C PRO A 116 -18.95 -1.43 1.75
N SER A 117 -19.69 -0.40 1.33
CA SER A 117 -19.40 0.30 0.07
C SER A 117 -18.07 1.06 0.18
N TYR A 118 -17.45 1.35 -0.96
CA TYR A 118 -16.24 2.17 -1.02
C TYR A 118 -16.43 3.52 -0.30
N GLU A 119 -17.52 4.23 -0.59
CA GLU A 119 -17.82 5.53 0.02
C GLU A 119 -17.98 5.43 1.55
N ALA A 120 -18.61 4.37 2.06
CA ALA A 120 -18.73 4.17 3.51
C ALA A 120 -17.35 3.99 4.18
N VAL A 121 -16.43 3.28 3.53
CA VAL A 121 -15.04 3.10 4.02
C VAL A 121 -14.28 4.42 3.95
N LYS A 122 -14.44 5.18 2.85
CA LYS A 122 -13.83 6.49 2.65
C LYS A 122 -14.26 7.49 3.72
N GLU A 123 -15.56 7.60 4.00
CA GLU A 123 -16.06 8.47 5.06
C GLU A 123 -15.60 8.03 6.44
N ARG A 124 -15.53 6.71 6.70
CA ARG A 124 -14.98 6.20 7.96
C ARG A 124 -13.50 6.53 8.13
N LEU A 125 -12.71 6.47 7.06
CA LEU A 125 -11.30 6.87 7.05
C LEU A 125 -11.14 8.37 7.35
N LYS A 126 -11.95 9.23 6.71
CA LYS A 126 -11.95 10.68 6.98
C LYS A 126 -12.27 10.98 8.45
N ALA A 127 -13.33 10.37 8.98
CA ALA A 127 -13.73 10.55 10.38
C ALA A 127 -12.60 10.13 11.35
N PHE A 128 -11.91 9.04 11.05
CA PHE A 128 -10.75 8.60 11.80
C PHE A 128 -9.62 9.64 11.80
N LEU A 129 -9.24 10.17 10.63
CA LEU A 129 -8.18 11.17 10.51
C LEU A 129 -8.52 12.49 11.21
N THR A 130 -9.78 12.93 11.16
CA THR A 130 -10.25 14.10 11.92
C THR A 130 -10.11 13.87 13.42
N SER A 131 -10.49 12.69 13.93
CA SER A 131 -10.41 12.39 15.36
C SER A 131 -8.98 12.36 15.92
N GLU A 132 -7.98 12.10 15.08
CA GLU A 132 -6.57 12.12 15.48
C GLU A 132 -5.97 13.53 15.45
N THR A 133 -6.51 14.43 14.64
CA THR A 133 -6.01 15.82 14.53
C THR A 133 -6.45 16.69 15.70
N ILE A 134 -7.56 16.31 16.36
CA ILE A 134 -8.11 16.99 17.54
C ILE A 134 -7.36 16.59 18.84
N LYS A 135 -6.51 15.56 18.79
CA LYS A 135 -5.69 15.12 19.92
C LYS A 135 -4.31 15.76 19.92
#